data_AF-A0A947VDR0-F1
#
_entry.id   AF-A0A947VDR0-F1
#
_cell.length_a   1.000
_cell.length_b   1.000
_cell.length_c   1.000
_cell.angle_alpha   90.00
_cell.angle_beta   90.00
_cell.angle_gamma   90.00
#
_symmetry.space_group_name_H-M   'P 1'
#
loop_
_entity.id
_entity.type
_entity.pdbx_description
1 polymer ?
#
loop_
_entity_poly.entity_id
_entity_poly.type
_entity_poly.pdbx_seq_one_letter_code
_entity_poly.pdbx_strand_id
1 'polypeptide(L)'
;MSEQQATIDIIAEIFCQAVKKTLDKSTKKSIKYSKTIQVIPKVSLRPEIGCFVQFTGDYNGLVVVNFSAGAAMELYRSYMLAMGMSENDLAQDSTSAEVVDTMGEMTNQFMGKAMQMVEGRFDLTSYIGQPKALSLNTAITLTPDLDFQDNRRLVFSLETHRFYMEMALERTEFVAL
;
A
#
# COMPACT_ATOMS: atom_id res chain seq x y z
N MET A 1 -1.73 19.43 26.80
CA MET A 1 -0.98 19.65 25.55
C MET A 1 -1.46 18.58 24.59
N SER A 2 -2.24 18.93 23.56
CA SER A 2 -2.59 17.95 22.53
C SER A 2 -1.30 17.57 21.82
N GLU A 3 -0.94 16.28 21.82
CA GLU A 3 0.17 15.80 20.99
C GLU A 3 -0.12 16.18 19.54
N GLN A 4 0.77 16.98 18.95
CA GLN A 4 0.68 17.34 17.55
C GLN A 4 0.94 16.05 16.74
N GLN A 5 -0.08 15.58 16.04
CA GLN A 5 0.00 14.36 15.23
C GLN A 5 1.02 14.57 14.11
N ALA A 6 1.97 13.65 13.95
CA ALA A 6 2.98 13.74 12.90
C ALA A 6 2.33 13.65 11.51
N THR A 7 2.86 14.38 10.52
CA THR A 7 2.35 14.38 9.14
C THR A 7 2.21 12.98 8.56
N ILE A 8 3.21 12.11 8.79
CA ILE A 8 3.17 10.73 8.30
C ILE A 8 2.00 9.93 8.90
N ASP A 9 1.57 10.23 10.12
CA ASP A 9 0.44 9.55 10.76
C ASP A 9 -0.90 10.01 10.16
N ILE A 10 -0.99 11.28 9.79
CA ILE A 10 -2.14 11.86 9.09
C ILE A 10 -2.26 11.26 7.67
N ILE A 11 -1.14 11.22 6.95
CA ILE A 11 -1.08 10.61 5.61
C ILE A 11 -1.38 9.11 5.69
N ALA A 12 -0.83 8.40 6.68
CA ALA A 12 -1.10 6.97 6.89
C ALA A 12 -2.59 6.67 7.08
N GLU A 13 -3.33 7.52 7.80
CA GLU A 13 -4.78 7.37 7.94
C GLU A 13 -5.50 7.49 6.57
N ILE A 14 -5.11 8.48 5.76
CA ILE A 14 -5.65 8.67 4.41
C ILE A 14 -5.37 7.46 3.53
N PHE A 15 -4.16 6.90 3.61
CA PHE A 15 -3.75 5.72 2.84
C PHE A 15 -4.54 4.48 3.28
N CYS A 16 -4.75 4.27 4.58
CA CYS A 16 -5.64 3.21 5.09
C CYS A 16 -7.05 3.30 4.49
N GLN A 17 -7.61 4.51 4.44
CA GLN A 17 -8.94 4.72 3.87
C GLN A 17 -8.96 4.51 2.35
N ALA A 18 -7.92 4.94 1.64
CA ALA A 18 -7.79 4.75 0.19
C ALA A 18 -7.69 3.27 -0.18
N VAL A 19 -6.81 2.51 0.49
CA VAL A 19 -6.68 1.05 0.34
C VAL A 19 -8.02 0.37 0.56
N LYS A 20 -8.70 0.67 1.68
CA LYS A 20 -10.00 0.08 1.98
C LYS A 20 -11.02 0.37 0.89
N LYS A 21 -11.20 1.64 0.50
CA LYS A 21 -12.21 2.04 -0.50
C LYS A 21 -11.95 1.39 -1.86
N THR A 22 -10.69 1.35 -2.29
CA THR A 22 -10.32 0.79 -3.59
C THR A 22 -10.51 -0.72 -3.60
N LEU A 23 -9.94 -1.43 -2.62
CA LEU A 23 -9.99 -2.88 -2.58
C LEU A 23 -11.40 -3.41 -2.29
N ASP A 24 -12.18 -2.76 -1.41
CA ASP A 24 -13.58 -3.15 -1.17
C ASP A 24 -14.39 -3.10 -2.47
N LYS A 25 -14.18 -2.04 -3.27
CA LYS A 25 -14.86 -1.85 -4.55
C LYS A 25 -14.42 -2.87 -5.60
N SER A 26 -13.11 -3.08 -5.73
CA SER A 26 -12.55 -3.90 -6.81
C SER A 26 -12.71 -5.40 -6.56
N THR A 27 -12.69 -5.83 -5.30
CA THR A 27 -12.77 -7.26 -4.92
C THR A 27 -14.15 -7.68 -4.43
N LYS A 28 -15.05 -6.73 -4.13
CA LYS A 28 -16.34 -6.98 -3.45
C LYS A 28 -16.18 -7.67 -2.08
N LYS A 29 -14.99 -7.58 -1.47
CA LYS A 29 -14.70 -8.11 -0.13
C LYS A 29 -14.61 -6.96 0.89
N SER A 30 -14.61 -7.30 2.18
CA SER A 30 -14.48 -6.32 3.25
C SER A 30 -13.05 -6.28 3.77
N ILE A 31 -12.30 -5.25 3.40
CA ILE A 31 -10.97 -4.97 3.93
C ILE A 31 -11.08 -4.24 5.26
N LYS A 32 -10.34 -4.70 6.25
CA LYS A 32 -10.18 -4.03 7.55
C LYS A 32 -8.72 -3.63 7.73
N TYR A 33 -8.47 -2.51 8.40
CA TYR A 33 -7.14 -2.10 8.82
C TYR A 33 -7.08 -1.89 10.33
N SER A 34 -5.89 -2.03 10.91
CA SER A 34 -5.68 -1.85 12.35
C SER A 34 -5.99 -0.42 12.80
N LYS A 35 -6.50 -0.27 14.03
CA LYS A 35 -6.67 1.04 14.68
C LYS A 35 -5.35 1.65 15.18
N THR A 36 -4.24 0.93 14.99
CA THR A 36 -2.91 1.32 15.44
C THR A 36 -1.92 1.29 14.28
N ILE A 37 -1.01 2.25 14.31
CA ILE A 37 0.14 2.37 13.41
C ILE A 37 1.39 1.93 14.19
N GLN A 38 2.30 1.22 13.55
CA GLN A 38 3.59 0.85 14.15
C GLN A 38 4.68 1.79 13.64
N VAL A 39 5.48 2.35 14.54
CA VAL A 39 6.75 2.99 14.18
C VAL A 39 7.77 1.89 13.91
N ILE A 40 8.44 1.95 12.77
CA ILE A 40 9.44 0.96 12.36
C ILE A 40 10.77 1.65 12.04
N PRO A 41 11.92 0.96 12.14
CA PRO A 41 13.21 1.60 11.90
C PRO A 41 13.51 1.83 10.41
N LYS A 42 12.86 1.07 9.51
CA LYS A 42 13.06 1.12 8.06
C LYS A 42 11.94 0.40 7.34
N VAL A 43 11.74 0.74 6.06
CA VAL A 43 10.87 0.00 5.14
C VAL A 43 11.63 -1.16 4.47
N SER A 44 10.92 -2.24 4.18
CA SER A 44 11.50 -3.47 3.65
C SER A 44 10.48 -4.25 2.82
N LEU A 45 10.96 -4.82 1.71
CA LEU A 45 10.25 -5.87 1.00
C LEU A 45 10.46 -7.18 1.76
N ARG A 46 9.35 -7.82 2.13
CA ARG A 46 9.34 -9.11 2.81
C ARG A 46 9.09 -10.23 1.79
N PRO A 47 9.44 -11.49 2.13
CA PRO A 47 9.19 -12.63 1.25
C PRO A 47 7.71 -12.77 0.86
N GLU A 48 7.46 -13.63 -0.12
CA GLU A 48 6.18 -13.86 -0.81
C GLU A 48 5.96 -12.82 -1.90
N ILE A 49 5.09 -11.82 -1.73
CA ILE A 49 4.84 -10.83 -2.79
C ILE A 49 4.99 -9.43 -2.22
N GLY A 50 5.92 -8.67 -2.80
CA GLY A 50 6.19 -7.28 -2.44
C GLY A 50 5.94 -6.34 -3.61
N CYS A 51 5.32 -5.20 -3.35
CA CYS A 51 5.20 -4.09 -4.29
C CYS A 51 5.82 -2.83 -3.68
N PHE A 52 6.51 -2.02 -4.46
CA PHE A 52 6.97 -0.71 -3.99
C PHE A 52 6.76 0.38 -5.04
N VAL A 53 6.52 1.59 -4.57
CA VAL A 53 6.30 2.77 -5.41
C VAL A 53 6.72 4.03 -4.67
N GLN A 54 7.43 4.91 -5.38
CA GLN A 54 7.75 6.24 -4.90
C GLN A 54 6.68 7.22 -5.36
N PHE A 55 6.44 8.26 -4.56
CA PHE A 55 5.66 9.43 -4.98
C PHE A 55 6.47 10.70 -4.77
N THR A 56 6.30 11.66 -5.67
CA THR A 56 7.10 12.89 -5.73
C THR A 56 6.24 14.08 -6.15
N GLY A 57 6.47 15.24 -5.53
CA GLY A 57 5.70 16.46 -5.77
C GLY A 57 5.91 17.48 -4.66
N ASP A 58 4.81 18.06 -4.16
CA ASP A 58 4.84 18.97 -3.00
C ASP A 58 5.26 18.25 -1.70
N TYR A 59 5.09 16.92 -1.68
CA TYR A 59 5.65 16.04 -0.66
C TYR A 59 6.12 14.71 -1.25
N ASN A 60 7.20 14.16 -0.70
CA ASN A 60 7.88 12.97 -1.25
C ASN A 60 7.88 11.80 -0.27
N GLY A 61 7.83 10.58 -0.82
CA GLY A 61 7.90 9.38 -0.01
C GLY A 61 7.99 8.08 -0.81
N LEU A 62 8.11 6.98 -0.06
CA LEU A 62 8.18 5.61 -0.56
C LEU A 62 7.12 4.77 0.17
N VAL A 63 6.38 3.99 -0.60
CA VAL A 63 5.48 2.96 -0.08
C VAL A 63 5.97 1.59 -0.50
N VAL A 64 5.95 0.66 0.45
CA VAL A 64 6.18 -0.77 0.25
C VAL A 64 4.96 -1.53 0.75
N VAL A 65 4.43 -2.44 -0.05
CA VAL A 65 3.27 -3.26 0.29
C VAL A 65 3.68 -4.73 0.23
N ASN A 66 3.55 -5.41 1.36
CA ASN A 66 3.94 -6.80 1.52
C ASN A 66 2.68 -7.65 1.69
N PHE A 67 2.39 -8.47 0.70
CA PHE A 67 1.28 -9.40 0.69
C PHE A 67 1.77 -10.78 1.09
N SER A 68 1.02 -11.44 1.98
CA SER A 68 1.18 -12.88 2.11
C SER A 68 0.65 -13.58 0.85
N ALA A 69 1.15 -14.77 0.53
CA ALA A 69 0.71 -15.59 -0.59
C ALA A 69 -0.82 -15.80 -0.54
N GLY A 70 -1.37 -16.09 0.65
CA GLY A 70 -2.80 -16.22 0.85
C GLY A 70 -3.56 -14.90 0.63
N ALA A 71 -3.03 -13.76 1.11
CA ALA A 71 -3.67 -12.46 0.86
C ALA A 71 -3.65 -12.09 -0.63
N ALA A 72 -2.52 -12.32 -1.31
CA ALA A 72 -2.39 -12.04 -2.72
C ALA A 72 -3.32 -12.90 -3.57
N MET A 73 -3.40 -14.20 -3.29
CA MET A 73 -4.31 -15.11 -3.98
C MET A 73 -5.77 -14.74 -3.75
N GLU A 74 -6.16 -14.42 -2.51
CA GLU A 74 -7.54 -14.04 -2.21
C GLU A 74 -7.93 -12.74 -2.92
N LEU A 75 -7.04 -11.73 -2.92
CA LEU A 75 -7.24 -10.48 -3.64
C LEU A 75 -7.34 -10.71 -5.16
N TYR A 76 -6.39 -11.44 -5.73
CA TYR A 76 -6.34 -11.76 -7.15
C TYR A 76 -7.61 -12.48 -7.62
N ARG A 77 -7.98 -13.57 -6.95
CA ARG A 77 -9.19 -14.36 -7.29
C ARG A 77 -10.43 -13.49 -7.19
N SER A 78 -10.59 -12.75 -6.08
CA SER A 78 -11.76 -11.89 -5.88
C SER A 78 -11.88 -10.81 -6.95
N TYR A 79 -10.75 -10.23 -7.36
CA TYR A 79 -10.70 -9.21 -8.41
C TYR A 79 -11.04 -9.76 -9.79
N MET A 80 -10.44 -10.88 -10.18
CA MET A 80 -10.71 -11.51 -11.48
C MET A 80 -12.15 -12.03 -11.58
N LEU A 81 -12.68 -12.61 -10.50
CA LEU A 81 -14.09 -13.01 -10.42
C LEU A 81 -15.02 -11.81 -10.49
N ALA A 82 -14.67 -10.69 -9.85
CA ALA A 82 -15.44 -9.46 -9.95
C ALA A 82 -15.46 -8.88 -11.38
N MET A 83 -14.41 -9.15 -12.17
CA MET A 83 -14.32 -8.84 -13.60
C MET A 83 -15.01 -9.86 -14.52
N GLY A 84 -15.57 -10.96 -13.98
CA GLY A 84 -16.32 -11.96 -14.74
C GLY A 84 -15.47 -13.10 -15.32
N MET A 85 -14.22 -13.26 -14.87
CA MET A 85 -13.39 -14.41 -15.22
C MET A 85 -13.93 -15.69 -14.55
N SER A 86 -13.74 -16.84 -15.20
CA SER A 86 -14.12 -18.15 -14.64
C SER A 86 -13.09 -18.62 -13.60
N GLU A 87 -13.54 -19.30 -12.55
CA GLU A 87 -12.64 -19.86 -11.51
C GLU A 87 -11.60 -20.84 -12.08
N ASN A 88 -11.95 -21.56 -13.15
CA ASN A 88 -11.07 -22.55 -13.77
C ASN A 88 -9.91 -21.92 -14.57
N ASP A 89 -10.03 -20.65 -14.94
CA ASP A 89 -9.03 -19.93 -15.73
C ASP A 89 -8.03 -19.17 -14.84
N LEU A 90 -8.27 -19.15 -13.52
CA LEU A 90 -7.44 -18.43 -12.57
C LEU A 90 -6.10 -19.14 -12.33
N ALA A 91 -5.05 -18.34 -12.19
CA ALA A 91 -3.77 -18.81 -11.69
C ALA A 91 -3.93 -19.53 -10.35
N GLN A 92 -3.15 -20.60 -10.16
CA GLN A 92 -3.16 -21.40 -8.92
C GLN A 92 -1.97 -21.09 -8.00
N ASP A 93 -0.93 -20.46 -8.55
CA ASP A 93 0.30 -20.13 -7.84
C ASP A 93 0.39 -18.63 -7.57
N SER A 94 0.60 -18.27 -6.30
CA SER A 94 0.80 -16.90 -5.84
C SER A 94 1.95 -16.17 -6.53
N THR A 95 2.97 -16.89 -6.98
CA THR A 95 4.16 -16.32 -7.63
C THR A 95 4.03 -16.19 -9.14
N SER A 96 2.88 -16.56 -9.71
CA SER A 96 2.61 -16.38 -11.14
C SER A 96 2.66 -14.90 -11.52
N ALA A 97 3.12 -14.62 -12.75
CA ALA A 97 3.21 -13.26 -13.26
C ALA A 97 1.87 -12.51 -13.16
N GLU A 98 0.77 -13.20 -13.46
CA GLU A 98 -0.58 -12.63 -13.39
C GLU A 98 -0.98 -12.16 -11.99
N VAL A 99 -0.66 -12.94 -10.95
CA VAL A 99 -0.94 -12.55 -9.55
C VAL A 99 -0.07 -11.36 -9.16
N VAL A 100 1.23 -11.39 -9.49
CA VAL A 100 2.18 -10.31 -9.18
C VAL A 100 1.76 -9.00 -9.89
N ASP A 101 1.40 -9.08 -11.16
CA ASP A 101 0.93 -7.95 -11.96
C ASP A 101 -0.37 -7.37 -11.39
N THR A 102 -1.29 -8.24 -10.97
CA THR A 102 -2.53 -7.81 -10.30
C THR A 102 -2.24 -7.07 -9.00
N MET A 103 -1.27 -7.51 -8.18
CA MET A 103 -0.89 -6.78 -6.97
C MET A 103 -0.26 -5.41 -7.29
N GLY A 104 0.51 -5.33 -8.38
CA GLY A 104 1.04 -4.07 -8.89
C GLY A 104 -0.07 -3.10 -9.33
N GLU A 105 -1.05 -3.60 -10.08
CA GLU A 105 -2.20 -2.82 -10.55
C GLU A 105 -3.09 -2.35 -9.40
N MET A 106 -3.40 -3.22 -8.44
CA MET A 106 -4.13 -2.81 -7.23
C MET A 106 -3.37 -1.73 -6.46
N THR A 107 -2.05 -1.87 -6.34
CA THR A 107 -1.19 -0.87 -5.71
C THR A 107 -1.26 0.46 -6.44
N ASN A 108 -1.19 0.45 -7.76
CA ASN A 108 -1.38 1.64 -8.59
C ASN A 108 -2.72 2.33 -8.28
N GLN A 109 -3.81 1.56 -8.24
CA GLN A 109 -5.16 2.10 -8.02
C GLN A 109 -5.35 2.75 -6.65
N PHE A 110 -4.96 2.08 -5.55
CA PHE A 110 -5.15 2.67 -4.22
C PHE A 110 -4.16 3.80 -3.94
N MET A 111 -2.97 3.78 -4.53
CA MET A 111 -2.02 4.88 -4.41
C MET A 111 -2.52 6.12 -5.14
N GLY A 112 -3.05 5.97 -6.37
CA GLY A 112 -3.70 7.07 -7.07
C GLY A 112 -4.88 7.65 -6.28
N LYS A 113 -5.69 6.79 -5.65
CA LYS A 113 -6.77 7.24 -4.77
C LYS A 113 -6.25 7.97 -3.53
N ALA A 114 -5.15 7.51 -2.95
CA ALA A 114 -4.54 8.14 -1.79
C ALA A 114 -4.04 9.55 -2.12
N MET A 115 -3.34 9.73 -3.26
CA MET A 115 -2.88 11.05 -3.72
C MET A 115 -4.05 12.03 -3.87
N GLN A 116 -5.13 11.62 -4.54
CA GLN A 116 -6.34 12.44 -4.69
C GLN A 116 -6.97 12.82 -3.34
N MET A 117 -6.90 11.94 -2.35
CA MET A 117 -7.45 12.20 -1.01
C MET A 117 -6.57 13.15 -0.20
N VAL A 118 -5.25 13.13 -0.38
CA VAL A 118 -4.34 14.10 0.22
C VAL A 118 -4.54 15.47 -0.43
N GLU A 119 -4.54 15.54 -1.76
CA GLU A 119 -4.79 16.76 -2.53
C GLU A 119 -6.12 17.40 -2.12
N GLY A 120 -7.22 16.64 -2.10
CA GLY A 120 -8.53 17.15 -1.70
C GLY A 120 -8.64 17.60 -0.24
N ARG A 121 -7.69 17.25 0.64
CA ARG A 121 -7.68 17.65 2.06
C ARG A 121 -6.70 18.79 2.35
N PHE A 122 -5.57 18.84 1.64
CA PHE A 122 -4.46 19.73 1.96
C PHE A 122 -4.05 20.66 0.82
N ASP A 123 -4.63 20.52 -0.37
CA ASP A 123 -4.25 21.26 -1.57
C ASP A 123 -2.77 21.02 -1.97
N LEU A 124 -2.25 19.83 -1.63
CA LEU A 124 -0.88 19.39 -1.93
C LEU A 124 -0.90 18.23 -2.93
N THR A 125 -0.15 18.38 -4.01
CA THR A 125 -0.13 17.44 -5.13
C THR A 125 1.16 16.63 -5.15
N SER A 126 1.02 15.31 -5.24
CA SER A 126 2.14 14.39 -5.53
C SER A 126 1.75 13.35 -6.56
N TYR A 127 2.74 12.90 -7.32
CA TYR A 127 2.58 11.98 -8.43
C TYR A 127 3.25 10.65 -8.09
N ILE A 128 2.55 9.55 -8.37
CA ILE A 128 3.07 8.20 -8.17
C ILE A 128 3.95 7.80 -9.36
N GLY A 129 5.12 7.22 -9.08
CA GLY A 129 5.90 6.50 -10.07
C GLY A 129 5.22 5.17 -10.47
N GLN A 130 5.83 4.43 -11.40
CA GLN A 130 5.34 3.10 -11.74
C GLN A 130 5.61 2.11 -10.59
N PRO A 131 4.57 1.45 -10.04
CA PRO A 131 4.77 0.42 -9.02
C PRO A 131 5.59 -0.75 -9.57
N LYS A 132 6.48 -1.29 -8.75
CA LYS A 132 7.27 -2.48 -9.06
C LYS A 132 6.85 -3.60 -8.12
N ALA A 133 6.20 -4.63 -8.68
CA ALA A 133 5.76 -5.83 -7.97
C ALA A 133 6.71 -7.00 -8.25
N LEU A 134 7.03 -7.77 -7.22
CA LEU A 134 8.03 -8.84 -7.24
C LEU A 134 7.59 -10.00 -6.36
N SER A 135 7.85 -11.22 -6.82
CA SER A 135 7.87 -12.41 -5.98
C SER A 135 9.26 -12.57 -5.34
N LEU A 136 9.30 -12.86 -4.03
CA LEU A 136 10.52 -12.82 -3.23
C LEU A 136 10.66 -14.08 -2.36
N ASN A 137 11.84 -14.71 -2.42
CA ASN A 137 12.19 -15.81 -1.52
C ASN A 137 12.88 -15.33 -0.23
N THR A 138 13.43 -14.12 -0.25
CA THR A 138 14.17 -13.52 0.88
C THR A 138 13.81 -12.05 1.03
N ALA A 139 13.94 -11.53 2.25
CA ALA A 139 13.63 -10.13 2.54
C ALA A 139 14.71 -9.20 1.96
N ILE A 140 14.29 -8.10 1.33
CA ILE A 140 15.15 -7.05 0.79
C ILE A 140 14.87 -5.75 1.54
N THR A 141 15.91 -5.14 2.11
CA THR A 141 15.78 -3.79 2.66
C THR A 141 15.88 -2.79 1.50
N LEU A 142 14.93 -1.86 1.43
CA LEU A 142 15.01 -0.73 0.50
C LEU A 142 15.57 0.46 1.27
N THR A 143 16.70 0.98 0.80
CA THR A 143 17.28 2.23 1.31
C THR A 143 17.00 3.31 0.26
N PRO A 144 15.96 4.12 0.43
CA PRO A 144 15.75 5.27 -0.42
C PRO A 144 16.91 6.25 -0.25
N ASP A 145 17.29 6.92 -1.34
CA ASP A 145 18.36 7.92 -1.37
C ASP A 145 17.96 9.22 -0.64
N LEU A 146 16.65 9.42 -0.44
CA LEU A 146 16.08 10.54 0.28
C LEU A 146 16.17 10.35 1.80
N ASP A 147 16.33 11.46 2.53
CA ASP A 147 16.43 11.50 4.00
C ASP A 147 15.07 11.21 4.68
N PHE A 148 14.54 10.02 4.48
CA PHE A 148 13.32 9.55 5.11
C PHE A 148 13.63 9.06 6.53
N GLN A 149 13.38 9.92 7.51
CA GLN A 149 13.63 9.63 8.92
C GLN A 149 12.45 8.92 9.60
N ASP A 150 11.23 9.17 9.13
CA ASP A 150 10.01 8.63 9.72
C ASP A 150 9.44 7.48 8.89
N ASN A 151 9.31 6.31 9.52
CA ASN A 151 8.72 5.14 8.90
C ASN A 151 7.54 4.60 9.71
N ARG A 152 6.47 4.19 9.01
CA ARG A 152 5.26 3.61 9.61
C ARG A 152 4.90 2.29 8.95
N ARG A 153 4.42 1.32 9.72
CA ARG A 153 3.74 0.11 9.21
C ARG A 153 2.26 0.14 9.55
N LEU A 154 1.46 -0.05 8.52
CA LEU A 154 0.01 -0.24 8.55
C LEU A 154 -0.31 -1.71 8.33
N VAL A 155 -1.34 -2.20 9.01
CA VAL A 155 -1.75 -3.61 8.95
C VAL A 155 -3.15 -3.70 8.39
N PHE A 156 -3.31 -4.52 7.36
CA PHE A 156 -4.59 -4.82 6.73
C PHE A 156 -4.93 -6.30 6.89
N SER A 157 -6.22 -6.59 6.88
CA SER A 157 -6.76 -7.94 6.94
C SER A 157 -7.91 -8.09 5.95
N LEU A 158 -7.90 -9.25 5.27
CA LEU A 158 -8.93 -9.74 4.37
C LEU A 158 -9.21 -11.18 4.80
N GLU A 159 -10.41 -11.39 5.36
CA GLU A 159 -10.78 -12.68 5.96
C GLU A 159 -9.74 -13.18 6.98
N THR A 160 -9.07 -14.30 6.72
CA THR A 160 -8.02 -14.88 7.57
C THR A 160 -6.61 -14.40 7.21
N HIS A 161 -6.44 -13.70 6.09
CA HIS A 161 -5.14 -13.28 5.57
C HIS A 161 -4.80 -11.84 5.94
N ARG A 162 -3.50 -11.54 5.96
CA ARG A 162 -2.97 -10.20 6.26
C ARG A 162 -2.00 -9.74 5.19
N PHE A 163 -1.97 -8.43 5.00
CA PHE A 163 -0.95 -7.73 4.23
C PHE A 163 -0.58 -6.43 4.95
N TYR A 164 0.58 -5.88 4.60
CA TYR A 164 1.18 -4.76 5.32
C TYR A 164 1.58 -3.67 4.35
N MET A 165 1.36 -2.42 4.72
CA MET A 165 1.95 -1.27 4.02
C MET A 165 3.00 -0.65 4.93
N GLU A 166 4.21 -0.49 4.43
CA GLU A 166 5.29 0.24 5.09
C GLU A 166 5.49 1.54 4.31
N MET A 167 5.55 2.66 5.03
CA MET A 167 5.65 4.00 4.46
C MET A 167 6.89 4.68 5.00
N ALA A 168 7.60 5.39 4.14
CA ALA A 168 8.67 6.31 4.46
C ALA A 168 8.32 7.68 3.87
N LEU A 169 8.38 8.74 4.67
CA LEU A 169 8.06 10.10 4.23
C LEU A 169 9.30 10.99 4.43
N GLU A 170 9.47 11.98 3.56
CA GLU A 170 10.43 13.04 3.81
C GLU A 170 10.10 13.83 5.08
N ARG A 171 11.11 14.54 5.58
CA ARG A 171 10.94 15.39 6.75
C ARG A 171 10.10 16.62 6.40
N THR A 172 8.79 16.51 6.61
CA THR A 172 7.83 17.59 6.34
C THR A 172 6.72 17.69 7.38
N GLU A 173 6.26 18.92 7.63
CA GLU A 173 5.17 19.25 8.55
C GLU A 173 4.04 19.97 7.82
N PHE A 174 2.84 19.39 7.83
CA PHE A 174 1.66 20.05 7.26
C PHE A 174 1.04 20.97 8.31
N VAL A 175 1.21 22.29 8.12
CA VAL A 175 0.73 23.33 9.03
C VAL A 175 -0.42 24.09 8.35
N ALA A 176 -1.56 24.20 9.03
CA ALA A 176 -2.69 24.99 8.53
C ALA A 176 -2.37 26.50 8.59
N LEU A 177 -2.84 27.24 7.58
CA LEU A 177 -2.72 28.69 7.49
C LEU A 177 -3.71 29.42 8.39
#